data_AF-A0A7J7C729-F1
#
_entry.id   AF-A0A7J7C729-F1
#
_cell.length_a   1.000
_cell.length_b   1.000
_cell.length_c   1.000
_cell.angle_alpha   90.00
_cell.angle_beta   90.00
_cell.angle_gamma   90.00
#
_symmetry.space_group_name_H-M   'P 1'
#
loop_
_entity.id
_entity.type
_entity.pdbx_description
1 polymer ?
#
loop_
_entity_poly.entity_id
_entity_poly.type
_entity_poly.pdbx_seq_one_letter_code
_entity_poly.pdbx_strand_id
1 'polypeptide(L)'
;MASSPSTSEEPRQEPPPPPPPPQQQEEEGVKECIHKTKTIQFLGRTTPIVLQNDNGPCPLLAICNVLLLRNNLNLSPDIAEVSQEKLLSLVAERLIDSNSDVHVKLSKLVPCKISLFCSF
;
A
#
# COMPACT_ATOMS: atom_id res chain seq x y z
N MET A 1 -12.64 -36.26 -75.22
CA MET A 1 -11.54 -36.45 -74.25
C MET A 1 -11.67 -35.33 -73.24
N ALA A 2 -12.16 -35.64 -72.04
CA ALA A 2 -12.35 -34.67 -70.96
C ALA A 2 -11.11 -34.69 -70.07
N SER A 3 -10.44 -33.54 -69.94
CA SER A 3 -9.32 -33.37 -69.01
C SER A 3 -9.76 -32.43 -67.90
N SER A 4 -9.85 -32.97 -66.70
CA SER A 4 -10.14 -32.27 -65.45
C SER A 4 -9.08 -31.21 -65.13
N PRO A 5 -9.43 -30.07 -64.52
CA PRO A 5 -8.46 -29.25 -63.82
C PRO A 5 -8.18 -29.83 -62.43
N SER A 6 -6.89 -29.95 -62.11
CA SER A 6 -6.38 -30.37 -60.80
C SER A 6 -6.79 -29.39 -59.71
N THR A 7 -7.29 -29.94 -58.61
CA THR A 7 -7.48 -29.28 -57.34
C THR A 7 -6.10 -29.13 -56.67
N SER A 8 -5.56 -27.92 -56.63
CA SER A 8 -4.40 -27.61 -55.79
C SER A 8 -4.93 -27.04 -54.47
N GLU A 9 -4.82 -27.82 -53.41
CA GLU A 9 -4.98 -27.34 -52.03
C GLU A 9 -3.79 -26.43 -51.70
N GLU A 10 -4.05 -25.14 -51.49
CA GLU A 10 -3.08 -24.19 -50.98
C GLU A 10 -3.24 -24.09 -49.45
N PRO A 11 -2.16 -24.17 -48.65
CA PRO A 11 -2.27 -24.20 -47.19
C PRO A 11 -2.80 -22.86 -46.65
N ARG A 12 -3.93 -22.90 -45.93
CA ARG A 12 -4.41 -21.76 -45.14
C ARG A 12 -3.39 -21.47 -44.04
N GLN A 13 -2.60 -20.41 -44.21
CA GLN A 13 -1.85 -19.80 -43.11
C GLN A 13 -2.86 -19.17 -42.15
N GLU A 14 -3.01 -19.75 -40.96
CA GLU A 14 -3.67 -19.07 -39.85
C GLU A 14 -2.92 -17.77 -39.56
N PRO A 15 -3.61 -16.63 -39.43
CA PRO A 15 -2.97 -15.40 -38.99
C PRO A 15 -2.37 -15.60 -37.59
N PRO A 16 -1.23 -14.96 -37.29
CA PRO A 16 -0.64 -15.04 -35.95
C PRO A 16 -1.67 -14.58 -34.91
N PRO A 17 -1.70 -15.19 -33.71
CA PRO A 17 -2.58 -14.76 -32.64
C PRO A 17 -2.36 -13.26 -32.38
N PRO A 18 -3.44 -12.49 -32.10
CA PRO A 18 -3.30 -11.08 -31.80
C PRO A 18 -2.32 -10.89 -30.63
N PRO A 19 -1.52 -9.80 -30.65
CA PRO A 19 -0.65 -9.50 -29.52
C PRO A 19 -1.47 -9.49 -28.23
N PRO A 20 -0.92 -9.99 -27.11
CA PRO A 20 -1.61 -9.92 -25.84
C PRO A 20 -2.06 -8.46 -25.62
N PRO A 21 -3.29 -8.22 -25.14
CA PRO A 21 -3.77 -6.88 -24.88
C PRO A 21 -2.72 -6.15 -24.03
N PRO A 22 -2.49 -4.84 -24.27
CA PRO A 22 -1.57 -4.06 -23.46
C PRO A 22 -1.87 -4.39 -22.00
N GLN A 23 -0.86 -4.92 -21.29
CA GLN A 23 -0.94 -5.04 -19.85
C GLN A 23 -1.23 -3.63 -19.37
N GLN A 24 -2.47 -3.41 -18.98
CA GLN A 24 -2.93 -2.17 -18.41
C GLN A 24 -2.07 -2.00 -17.18
N GLN A 25 -1.03 -1.17 -17.27
CA GLN A 25 -0.47 -0.51 -16.11
C GLN A 25 -1.66 0.20 -15.50
N GLU A 26 -2.19 -0.40 -14.43
CA GLU A 26 -3.16 0.20 -13.55
C GLU A 26 -2.56 1.53 -13.08
N GLU A 27 -2.83 2.59 -13.84
CA GLU A 27 -2.95 3.91 -13.26
C GLU A 27 -4.16 3.85 -12.33
N GLU A 28 -3.94 3.24 -11.16
CA GLU A 28 -4.84 3.32 -10.03
C GLU A 28 -4.92 4.80 -9.67
N GLY A 29 -5.92 5.49 -10.23
CA GLY A 29 -6.37 6.75 -9.70
C GLY A 29 -6.53 6.58 -8.21
N VAL A 30 -5.80 7.37 -7.43
CA VAL A 30 -5.75 7.32 -5.97
C VAL A 30 -7.18 7.40 -5.46
N LYS A 31 -7.82 6.24 -5.25
CA LYS A 31 -9.09 6.17 -4.56
C LYS A 31 -8.77 6.58 -3.14
N GLU A 32 -9.47 7.59 -2.65
CA GLU A 32 -9.52 7.91 -1.23
C GLU A 32 -10.08 6.68 -0.48
N CYS A 33 -9.19 5.77 -0.08
CA CYS A 33 -9.53 4.59 0.68
C CYS A 33 -9.79 5.02 2.12
N ILE A 34 -11.06 4.99 2.54
CA ILE A 34 -11.49 5.31 3.91
C ILE A 34 -11.75 4.01 4.66
N HIS A 35 -11.10 3.82 5.81
CA HIS A 35 -11.24 2.64 6.66
C HIS A 35 -12.08 2.95 7.90
N LYS A 36 -13.01 2.07 8.24
CA LYS A 36 -13.76 2.17 9.49
C LYS A 36 -12.87 1.80 10.67
N THR A 37 -13.12 2.40 11.82
CA THR A 37 -12.46 2.06 13.08
C THR A 37 -13.45 1.43 14.04
N LYS A 38 -12.93 0.70 15.03
CA LYS A 38 -13.69 0.15 16.13
C LYS A 38 -12.89 0.27 17.41
N THR A 39 -13.50 0.82 18.43
CA THR A 39 -12.90 0.89 19.76
C THR A 39 -13.08 -0.44 20.49
N ILE A 40 -11.98 -0.99 21.02
CA ILE A 40 -11.97 -2.23 21.80
C ILE A 40 -11.29 -2.02 23.16
N GLN A 41 -11.57 -2.91 24.12
CA GLN A 41 -10.79 -2.99 25.34
C GLN A 41 -9.67 -4.02 25.18
N PHE A 42 -8.43 -3.58 25.24
CA PHE A 42 -7.23 -4.43 25.11
C PHE A 42 -6.31 -4.20 26.31
N LEU A 43 -6.07 -5.25 27.11
CA LEU A 43 -5.24 -5.21 28.32
C LEU A 43 -5.63 -4.08 29.29
N GLY A 44 -6.93 -3.87 29.51
CA GLY A 44 -7.45 -2.82 30.38
C GLY A 44 -7.36 -1.40 29.82
N ARG A 45 -7.00 -1.24 28.54
CA ARG A 45 -6.96 0.04 27.84
C ARG A 45 -7.99 0.09 26.73
N THR A 46 -8.63 1.24 26.56
CA THR A 46 -9.47 1.55 25.41
C THR A 46 -8.55 1.84 24.22
N THR A 47 -8.64 1.05 23.15
CA THR A 47 -7.76 1.16 21.98
C THR A 47 -8.58 1.03 20.70
N PRO A 48 -8.45 1.97 19.75
CA PRO A 48 -9.07 1.84 18.43
C PRO A 48 -8.30 0.83 17.58
N ILE A 49 -9.03 0.03 16.81
CA ILE A 49 -8.51 -0.82 15.73
C ILE A 49 -9.13 -0.40 14.40
N VAL A 50 -8.39 -0.57 13.32
CA VAL A 50 -8.84 -0.26 11.96
C VAL A 50 -9.38 -1.53 11.31
N LEU A 51 -10.54 -1.42 10.68
CA LEU A 51 -11.24 -2.51 10.01
C LEU A 51 -10.87 -2.56 8.52
N GLN A 52 -10.83 -3.77 7.98
CA GLN A 52 -10.62 -4.00 6.55
C GLN A 52 -11.94 -3.82 5.78
N ASN A 53 -11.86 -3.13 4.64
CA ASN A 53 -12.94 -3.09 3.65
C ASN A 53 -12.72 -4.21 2.61
N ASP A 54 -13.78 -4.61 1.90
CA ASP A 54 -13.82 -5.80 1.03
C ASP A 54 -12.71 -5.90 -0.05
N ASN A 55 -11.96 -4.83 -0.34
CA ASN A 55 -10.83 -4.81 -1.31
C ASN A 55 -9.57 -4.05 -0.83
N GLY A 56 -9.39 -3.85 0.48
CA GLY A 56 -8.25 -3.05 1.00
C GLY A 56 -6.92 -3.80 1.09
N PRO A 57 -5.75 -3.11 1.02
CA PRO A 57 -4.43 -3.72 1.24
C PRO A 57 -4.30 -4.18 2.70
N CYS A 58 -4.60 -5.47 2.93
CA CYS A 58 -4.50 -6.14 4.23
C CYS A 58 -3.18 -5.90 5.00
N PRO A 59 -1.99 -5.81 4.35
CA PRO A 59 -0.72 -5.63 5.07
C PRO A 59 -0.60 -4.31 5.86
N LEU A 60 -1.07 -3.18 5.32
CA LEU A 60 -0.98 -1.89 6.00
C LEU A 60 -1.83 -1.89 7.27
N LEU A 61 -3.08 -2.37 7.17
CA LEU A 61 -4.00 -2.46 8.30
C LEU A 61 -3.46 -3.37 9.40
N ALA A 62 -2.82 -4.48 9.03
CA ALA A 62 -2.18 -5.37 9.99
C ALA A 62 -1.07 -4.64 10.78
N ILE A 63 -0.20 -3.90 10.09
CA ILE A 63 0.87 -3.11 10.73
C ILE A 63 0.26 -2.04 11.65
N CYS A 64 -0.70 -1.26 11.15
CA CYS A 64 -1.38 -0.24 11.95
C CYS A 64 -2.00 -0.83 13.22
N ASN A 65 -2.74 -1.94 13.09
CA ASN A 65 -3.40 -2.57 14.24
C ASN A 65 -2.40 -3.10 15.28
N VAL A 66 -1.29 -3.73 14.85
CA VAL A 66 -0.25 -4.14 15.79
C VAL A 66 0.33 -2.94 16.55
N LEU A 67 0.61 -1.84 15.85
CA LEU A 67 1.18 -0.64 16.48
C LEU A 67 0.17 0.04 17.43
N LEU A 68 -1.11 0.10 17.07
CA LEU A 68 -2.19 0.63 17.94
C LEU A 68 -2.31 -0.20 19.22
N LEU A 69 -2.33 -1.53 19.11
CA LEU A 69 -2.40 -2.44 20.26
C LEU A 69 -1.17 -2.29 21.18
N ARG A 70 0.02 -2.08 20.58
CA ARG A 70 1.27 -1.82 21.31
C ARG A 70 1.35 -0.40 21.89
N ASN A 71 0.34 0.45 21.75
CA ASN A 71 0.39 1.87 22.13
C ASN A 71 1.49 2.66 21.43
N ASN A 72 1.96 2.14 20.30
CA ASN A 72 2.98 2.78 19.46
C ASN A 72 2.32 3.59 18.36
N LEU A 73 1.02 3.50 18.11
CA LEU A 73 0.27 4.49 17.33
C LEU A 73 -0.86 5.04 18.18
N ASN A 74 -1.20 6.31 17.96
CA ASN A 74 -2.30 6.96 18.64
C ASN A 74 -3.34 7.41 17.62
N LEU A 75 -4.56 6.90 17.78
CA LEU A 75 -5.75 7.38 17.12
C LEU A 75 -6.76 7.71 18.21
N SER A 76 -7.54 8.77 18.02
CA SER A 76 -8.62 9.08 18.96
C SER A 76 -9.70 7.99 18.85
N PRO A 77 -10.23 7.48 19.97
CA PRO A 77 -11.32 6.50 19.98
C PRO A 77 -12.64 7.06 19.43
N ASP A 78 -12.76 8.38 19.28
CA ASP A 78 -13.96 9.06 18.75
C ASP A 78 -13.98 9.13 17.21
N ILE A 79 -12.86 8.81 16.57
CA ILE A 79 -12.75 8.79 15.11
C ILE A 79 -13.39 7.50 14.62
N ALA A 80 -14.50 7.57 13.89
CA ALA A 80 -15.18 6.42 13.31
C ALA A 80 -14.58 5.91 11.98
N GLU A 81 -13.87 6.80 11.27
CA GLU A 81 -13.31 6.54 9.94
C GLU A 81 -11.96 7.25 9.77
N VAL A 82 -11.01 6.60 9.09
CA VAL A 82 -9.65 7.09 8.87
C VAL A 82 -9.22 6.86 7.43
N SER A 83 -8.62 7.86 6.80
CA SER A 83 -8.09 7.72 5.43
C SER A 83 -6.81 6.87 5.40
N GLN A 84 -6.59 6.19 4.29
CA GLN A 84 -5.36 5.43 4.04
C GLN A 84 -4.11 6.31 4.15
N GLU A 85 -4.17 7.54 3.62
CA GLU A 85 -3.07 8.51 3.73
C GLU A 85 -2.72 8.81 5.19
N LYS A 86 -3.73 9.00 6.05
CA LYS A 86 -3.48 9.25 7.47
C LYS A 86 -2.80 8.05 8.14
N LEU A 87 -3.20 6.83 7.82
CA LEU A 87 -2.56 5.61 8.32
C LEU A 87 -1.10 5.52 7.84
N LEU A 88 -0.84 5.84 6.58
CA LEU A 88 0.51 5.87 6.02
C LEU A 88 1.39 6.92 6.71
N SER A 89 0.89 8.15 6.90
CA SER A 89 1.62 9.20 7.61
C SER A 89 1.98 8.78 9.03
N LEU A 90 1.03 8.19 9.75
CA LEU A 90 1.24 7.71 11.12
C LEU A 90 2.31 6.61 11.19
N VAL A 91 2.27 5.65 10.27
CA VAL A 91 3.28 4.59 10.19
C VAL A 91 4.64 5.17 9.81
N ALA A 92 4.69 6.07 8.83
CA ALA A 92 5.91 6.71 8.37
C ALA A 92 6.59 7.53 9.48
N GLU A 93 5.83 8.36 10.20
CA GLU A 93 6.30 9.11 11.37
C GLU A 93 6.95 8.17 12.38
N ARG A 94 6.30 7.05 12.71
CA ARG A 94 6.87 6.07 13.66
C ARG A 94 8.11 5.37 13.15
N LEU A 95 8.21 5.08 11.86
CA LEU A 95 9.41 4.47 11.28
C LEU A 95 10.58 5.46 11.30
N ILE A 96 10.32 6.74 11.00
CA ILE A 96 11.34 7.80 11.03
C ILE A 96 11.81 8.03 12.48
N ASP A 97 10.89 8.15 13.43
CA ASP A 97 11.21 8.30 14.85
C ASP A 97 12.04 7.11 15.36
N SER A 98 11.64 5.88 15.04
CA SER A 98 12.36 4.67 15.43
C SER A 98 13.75 4.59 14.80
N ASN A 99 13.93 5.14 13.59
CA ASN A 99 15.23 5.19 12.92
C ASN A 99 16.13 6.30 13.49
N SER A 100 15.55 7.37 14.03
CA SER A 100 16.33 8.41 14.71
C SER A 100 17.00 7.87 15.99
N ASP A 101 16.43 6.85 16.64
CA ASP A 101 17.08 6.11 17.74
C ASP A 101 18.27 5.25 17.29
N VAL A 102 18.32 4.85 16.01
CA VAL A 102 19.47 4.12 15.42
C VAL A 102 20.65 5.06 15.21
N HIS A 103 20.39 6.35 14.97
CA HIS A 103 21.45 7.36 14.91
C HIS A 103 21.87 7.90 16.29
N VAL A 104 21.09 7.65 17.35
CA VAL A 104 21.43 8.10 18.72
C VAL A 104 22.24 7.09 19.52
N LYS A 105 22.30 5.81 19.11
CA LYS A 105 23.34 4.89 19.62
C LYS A 105 24.71 5.06 18.96
N LEU A 106 24.80 5.85 17.89
CA LEU A 106 26.09 6.30 17.33
C LEU A 106 26.52 7.69 17.83
N SER A 107 25.69 8.42 18.58
CA SER A 107 25.95 9.81 18.98
C SER A 107 26.16 10.03 20.50
N LYS A 108 26.80 9.08 21.19
CA LYS A 108 27.80 9.52 22.20
C LYS A 108 28.95 10.34 21.57
N LEU A 109 28.93 10.52 20.25
CA LEU A 109 29.67 11.53 19.52
C LEU A 109 28.70 12.51 18.81
N VAL A 110 28.72 13.76 19.29
CA VAL A 110 28.26 15.03 18.68
C VAL A 110 26.78 15.44 18.84
N PRO A 111 26.51 16.64 19.42
CA PRO A 111 25.18 17.18 19.67
C PRO A 111 24.62 17.98 18.47
N CYS A 112 23.29 18.10 18.42
CA CYS A 112 22.50 19.18 17.80
C CYS A 112 23.06 19.89 16.56
N LYS A 113 22.45 19.65 15.40
CA LYS A 113 21.88 20.66 14.48
C LYS A 113 21.39 20.00 13.19
N ILE A 114 20.11 19.59 13.17
CA ILE A 114 19.37 19.53 11.90
C ILE A 114 18.77 20.91 11.70
N SER A 115 19.59 21.77 11.08
CA SER A 115 19.11 22.95 10.38
C SER A 115 18.69 22.46 9.00
N LEU A 116 17.41 22.19 8.82
CA LEU A 116 16.86 21.92 7.50
C LEU A 116 16.70 23.28 6.81
N PHE A 117 17.75 23.73 6.12
CA PHE A 117 17.69 24.91 5.27
C PHE A 117 16.83 24.60 4.04
N CYS A 118 15.78 25.39 3.86
CA CYS A 118 15.20 25.68 2.56
C CYS A 118 16.28 26.18 1.59
N SER A 119 16.07 25.91 0.30
CA SER A 119 16.81 26.35 -0.90
C SER A 119 17.72 25.28 -1.51
N PHE A 120 17.22 24.61 -2.55
CA PHE A 120 17.64 24.84 -3.93
C PHE A 120 16.46 24.62 -4.87
#